data_AF-A0A392M9G4-F1
#
_entry.id   AF-A0A392M9G4-F1
#
_cell.length_a   1.000
_cell.length_b   1.000
_cell.length_c   1.000
_cell.angle_alpha   90.00
_cell.angle_beta   90.00
_cell.angle_gamma   90.00
#
_symmetry.space_group_name_H-M   'P 1'
#
loop_
_entity.id
_entity.type
_entity.pdbx_description
1 polymer ?
#
loop_
_entity_poly.entity_id
_entity_poly.type
_entity_poly.pdbx_seq_one_letter_code
_entity_poly.pdbx_strand_id
1 'polypeptide(L)'
;MNLDGETNLKLKQALEETSKFQEDSTFRNFKAIIKCEDPNAYLYSFIGNIELEDQLYPLSPQQLLLRDSKLRNTDFIYGVVIFTGHDTKVMQNSTDPPSKRSKVEKRMDKIIYFLFSVLFFISFIGSIFFGIATSEDLENGVMKRWYLRPDDTTIYYNPKKAPIAAMLHFLTALMLYSYLIPISLYVSIEIVKVLQSIFVNHDVHMYYEETDQPARARTSNLNEELGQVDTILSDKTGTLTCNSMEFVKCSIAGIAYGRGATEVERALARRKDLDGNVAEISEAKSSIKGFNFMDERIMNGNWVKEPHANVIQNFMRLLAVCHTAIPEVDEETGNVSYEAESPDEAAFVIAAKQLGFEFYERTQTTISLREFNSITGRTIRRSYKLLNILEFSSARKRMSVIVRDEEGKLLLLSKGADREFEEKTKQHINEYADAGLRTLILAYRELDEEEYDLFNKELMEAKSLVSADREQIVEEVLEKIEKDLILLGATAVEDKLQIG
;
A
#
# COMPACT_ATOMS: atom_id res chain seq x y z
N MET A 1 -6.34 0.27 -5.33
CA MET A 1 -5.83 1.46 -4.62
C MET A 1 -6.68 1.95 -3.44
N ASN A 2 -7.99 1.67 -3.34
CA ASN A 2 -8.80 2.28 -2.26
C ASN A 2 -8.83 1.52 -0.92
N LEU A 3 -8.42 0.25 -0.86
CA LEU A 3 -8.64 -0.60 0.32
C LEU A 3 -7.36 -0.96 1.08
N ASP A 4 -6.31 -1.29 0.36
CA ASP A 4 -5.08 -1.92 0.88
C ASP A 4 -3.81 -1.22 0.38
N GLY A 5 -3.94 -0.12 -0.36
CA GLY A 5 -2.80 0.59 -0.97
C GLY A 5 -2.16 -0.15 -2.15
N GLU A 6 -2.64 -1.35 -2.50
CA GLU A 6 -2.12 -2.12 -3.62
C GLU A 6 -2.68 -1.57 -4.94
N THR A 7 -1.78 -1.42 -5.91
CA THR A 7 -2.10 -0.94 -7.27
C THR A 7 -2.43 -2.07 -8.24
N ASN A 8 -2.02 -3.30 -7.89
CA ASN A 8 -2.16 -4.47 -8.74
C ASN A 8 -3.60 -4.97 -8.78
N LEU A 9 -3.96 -5.61 -9.89
CA LEU A 9 -5.23 -6.32 -9.99
C LEU A 9 -5.16 -7.61 -9.18
N LYS A 10 -6.26 -7.92 -8.49
CA LYS A 10 -6.43 -9.16 -7.74
C LYS A 10 -7.28 -10.12 -8.56
N LEU A 11 -6.80 -11.35 -8.73
CA LEU A 11 -7.54 -12.38 -9.43
C LEU A 11 -8.71 -12.82 -8.55
N LYS A 12 -9.91 -12.79 -9.11
CA LYS A 12 -11.13 -13.26 -8.45
C LYS A 12 -11.71 -14.39 -9.29
N GLN A 13 -12.03 -15.51 -8.64
CA GLN A 13 -12.48 -16.72 -9.31
C GLN A 13 -13.84 -17.14 -8.78
N ALA A 14 -14.78 -17.38 -9.69
CA ALA A 14 -16.04 -18.04 -9.37
C ALA A 14 -15.79 -19.53 -9.05
N LEU A 15 -16.74 -20.16 -8.35
CA LEU A 15 -16.71 -21.61 -8.16
C LEU A 15 -16.94 -22.32 -9.50
N GLU A 16 -16.25 -23.44 -9.75
CA GLU A 16 -16.35 -24.21 -11.00
C GLU A 16 -17.80 -24.65 -11.30
N GLU A 17 -18.54 -24.98 -10.26
CA GLU A 17 -19.94 -25.41 -10.31
C GLU A 17 -20.84 -24.27 -10.78
N THR A 18 -20.57 -23.05 -10.29
CA THR A 18 -21.34 -21.85 -10.63
C THR A 18 -20.92 -21.22 -11.95
N SER A 19 -19.69 -21.46 -12.40
CA SER A 19 -19.12 -20.90 -13.64
C SER A 19 -19.84 -21.36 -14.91
N LYS A 20 -20.65 -22.42 -14.81
CA LYS A 20 -21.46 -22.96 -15.92
C LYS A 20 -22.69 -22.10 -16.22
N PHE A 21 -23.13 -21.27 -15.27
CA PHE A 21 -24.31 -20.44 -15.40
C PHE A 21 -23.95 -19.09 -16.02
N GLN A 22 -24.13 -18.98 -17.35
CA GLN A 22 -23.78 -17.76 -18.11
C GLN A 22 -24.98 -16.97 -18.62
N GLU A 23 -26.19 -17.52 -18.51
CA GLU A 23 -27.41 -16.88 -19.02
C GLU A 23 -28.38 -16.48 -17.90
N ASP A 24 -28.98 -15.29 -18.03
CA ASP A 24 -30.05 -14.77 -17.16
C ASP A 24 -31.22 -15.74 -16.99
N SER A 25 -31.51 -16.53 -18.03
CA SER A 25 -32.56 -17.55 -18.06
C SER A 25 -32.35 -18.61 -16.99
N THR A 26 -31.09 -18.95 -16.71
CA THR A 26 -30.71 -20.10 -15.88
C THR A 26 -30.78 -19.76 -14.39
N PHE A 27 -30.56 -18.49 -14.03
CA PHE A 27 -30.68 -18.01 -12.65
C PHE A 27 -32.12 -18.00 -12.13
N ARG A 28 -33.15 -18.07 -12.98
CA ARG A 28 -34.56 -18.10 -12.54
C ARG A 28 -34.91 -19.33 -11.72
N ASN A 29 -34.31 -20.47 -12.04
CA ASN A 29 -34.56 -21.75 -11.37
C ASN A 29 -33.43 -22.13 -10.40
N PHE A 30 -32.36 -21.33 -10.36
CA PHE A 30 -31.22 -21.56 -9.50
C PHE A 30 -31.59 -21.34 -8.03
N LYS A 31 -31.30 -22.32 -7.18
CA LYS A 31 -31.50 -22.25 -5.73
C LYS A 31 -30.22 -22.71 -5.05
N ALA A 32 -29.73 -21.88 -4.14
CA ALA A 32 -28.59 -22.19 -3.30
C ALA A 32 -28.77 -21.49 -1.95
N ILE A 33 -28.13 -22.02 -0.91
CA ILE A 33 -28.10 -21.42 0.42
C ILE A 33 -26.66 -21.06 0.76
N ILE A 34 -26.39 -19.79 1.04
CA ILE A 34 -25.07 -19.34 1.49
C ILE A 34 -25.11 -19.22 3.02
N LYS A 35 -24.17 -19.88 3.69
CA LYS A 35 -23.93 -19.76 5.14
C LYS A 35 -22.55 -19.15 5.32
N CYS A 36 -22.45 -18.00 5.98
CA CYS A 36 -21.18 -17.31 6.21
C CYS A 36 -21.06 -16.79 7.64
N GLU A 37 -19.86 -16.35 8.01
CA GLU A 37 -19.57 -15.68 9.27
C GLU A 37 -20.25 -14.29 9.39
N ASP A 38 -20.25 -13.76 10.62
CA ASP A 38 -20.72 -12.40 10.92
C ASP A 38 -19.82 -11.32 10.26
N PRO A 39 -20.37 -10.12 9.96
CA PRO A 39 -19.61 -9.03 9.36
C PRO A 39 -18.39 -8.63 10.20
N ASN A 40 -17.19 -8.69 9.61
CA ASN A 40 -15.93 -8.32 10.27
C ASN A 40 -15.08 -7.35 9.42
N ALA A 41 -14.16 -6.65 10.08
CA ALA A 41 -13.33 -5.61 9.46
C ALA A 41 -12.09 -6.17 8.73
N TYR A 42 -11.77 -7.46 8.87
CA TYR A 42 -10.57 -8.06 8.29
C TYR A 42 -10.73 -8.24 6.78
N LEU A 43 -10.00 -7.46 5.97
CA LEU A 43 -10.15 -7.46 4.51
C LEU A 43 -9.93 -8.85 3.87
N TYR A 44 -8.95 -9.60 4.38
CA TYR A 44 -8.47 -10.85 3.77
C TYR A 44 -9.06 -12.14 4.34
N SER A 45 -9.90 -12.06 5.38
CA SER A 45 -10.58 -13.23 5.93
C SER A 45 -11.99 -13.32 5.38
N PHE A 46 -12.42 -14.48 4.87
CA PHE A 46 -13.82 -14.72 4.61
C PHE A 46 -14.13 -16.20 4.74
N ILE A 47 -15.00 -16.53 5.68
CA ILE A 47 -15.44 -17.90 5.92
C ILE A 47 -16.92 -18.02 5.56
N GLY A 48 -17.20 -18.86 4.57
CA GLY A 48 -18.56 -19.25 4.24
C GLY A 48 -18.59 -20.48 3.36
N ASN A 49 -19.76 -21.08 3.22
CA ASN A 49 -20.05 -22.20 2.33
C ASN A 49 -21.31 -21.88 1.53
N ILE A 50 -21.35 -22.34 0.28
CA ILE A 50 -22.56 -22.39 -0.53
C ILE A 50 -23.05 -23.83 -0.63
N GLU A 51 -24.34 -24.03 -0.38
CA GLU A 51 -25.02 -25.30 -0.46
C GLU A 51 -25.79 -25.37 -1.79
N LEU A 52 -25.35 -26.27 -2.67
CA LEU A 52 -25.86 -26.50 -4.03
C LEU A 52 -26.23 -27.98 -4.16
N GLU A 53 -27.49 -28.29 -4.47
CA GLU A 53 -27.96 -29.68 -4.66
C GLU A 53 -27.51 -30.63 -3.53
N ASP A 54 -27.65 -30.19 -2.28
CA ASP A 54 -27.23 -30.88 -1.05
C ASP A 54 -25.70 -31.14 -0.91
N GLN A 55 -24.88 -30.49 -1.74
CA GLN A 55 -23.41 -30.49 -1.62
C GLN A 55 -22.90 -29.14 -1.13
N LEU A 56 -21.92 -29.19 -0.22
CA LEU A 56 -21.31 -27.99 0.38
C LEU A 56 -20.01 -27.64 -0.34
N TYR A 57 -19.96 -26.42 -0.87
CA TYR A 57 -18.78 -25.85 -1.51
C TYR A 57 -18.25 -24.70 -0.66
N PRO A 58 -16.97 -24.72 -0.25
CA PRO A 58 -16.42 -23.67 0.57
C PRO A 58 -16.17 -22.40 -0.26
N LEU A 59 -16.58 -21.27 0.29
CA LEU A 59 -16.24 -19.94 -0.19
C LEU A 59 -14.95 -19.46 0.49
N SER A 60 -14.16 -18.72 -0.26
CA SER A 60 -12.91 -18.11 0.19
C SER A 60 -12.89 -16.63 -0.20
N PRO A 61 -11.89 -15.86 0.23
CA PRO A 61 -11.70 -14.47 -0.21
C PRO A 61 -11.62 -14.30 -1.73
N GLN A 62 -11.28 -15.33 -2.51
CA GLN A 62 -11.25 -15.25 -3.99
C GLN A 62 -12.65 -15.11 -4.61
N GLN A 63 -13.67 -15.65 -3.95
CA GLN A 63 -15.07 -15.52 -4.38
C GLN A 63 -15.74 -14.24 -3.83
N LEU A 64 -15.12 -13.56 -2.86
CA LEU A 64 -15.65 -12.34 -2.26
C LEU A 64 -15.18 -11.09 -3.00
N LEU A 65 -16.13 -10.24 -3.40
CA LEU A 65 -15.89 -8.92 -3.95
C LEU A 65 -16.22 -7.86 -2.92
N LEU A 66 -15.25 -6.99 -2.63
CA LEU A 66 -15.40 -5.95 -1.62
C LEU A 66 -16.00 -4.68 -2.24
N ARG A 67 -16.76 -3.94 -1.44
CA ARG A 67 -17.19 -2.57 -1.76
C ARG A 67 -15.96 -1.70 -2.11
N ASP A 68 -16.13 -0.75 -3.02
CA ASP A 68 -15.07 0.11 -3.59
C ASP A 68 -13.99 -0.60 -4.42
N SER A 69 -14.11 -1.90 -4.66
CA SER A 69 -13.35 -2.60 -5.70
C SER A 69 -13.87 -2.19 -7.08
N LYS A 70 -12.97 -2.02 -8.05
CA LYS A 70 -13.32 -1.74 -9.45
C LYS A 70 -13.06 -2.98 -10.29
N LEU A 71 -14.08 -3.45 -11.00
CA LEU A 71 -13.93 -4.52 -11.97
C LEU A 71 -13.04 -4.03 -13.13
N ARG A 72 -12.08 -4.86 -13.54
CA ARG A 72 -11.14 -4.62 -14.63
C ARG A 72 -10.98 -5.94 -15.39
N ASN A 73 -10.71 -5.86 -16.69
CA ASN A 73 -10.43 -7.01 -17.55
C ASN A 73 -11.55 -8.06 -17.58
N THR A 74 -12.79 -7.64 -17.35
CA THR A 74 -13.99 -8.47 -17.42
C THR A 74 -15.18 -7.58 -17.73
N ASP A 75 -16.01 -7.97 -18.69
CA ASP A 75 -17.16 -7.17 -19.15
C ASP A 75 -18.28 -7.10 -18.11
N PHE A 76 -18.63 -8.26 -17.54
CA PHE A 76 -19.68 -8.38 -16.53
C PHE A 76 -19.42 -9.60 -15.63
N ILE A 77 -20.07 -9.58 -14.47
CA ILE A 77 -20.06 -10.69 -13.52
C ILE A 77 -21.48 -10.90 -12.97
N TYR A 78 -21.79 -12.15 -12.62
CA TYR A 78 -22.95 -12.47 -11.80
C TYR A 78 -22.49 -12.69 -10.36
N GLY A 79 -23.19 -12.08 -9.41
CA GLY A 79 -22.85 -12.18 -7.99
C GLY A 79 -24.06 -11.99 -7.09
N VAL A 80 -23.92 -12.46 -5.85
CA VAL A 80 -24.94 -12.32 -4.79
C VAL A 80 -24.39 -11.39 -3.72
N VAL A 81 -25.22 -10.43 -3.29
CA VAL A 81 -24.84 -9.48 -2.23
C VAL A 81 -24.98 -10.16 -0.87
N ILE A 82 -23.87 -10.27 -0.14
CA ILE A 82 -23.82 -10.86 1.22
C ILE A 82 -23.93 -9.79 2.31
N PHE A 83 -23.18 -8.69 2.19
CA PHE A 83 -23.16 -7.59 3.17
C PHE A 83 -23.57 -6.26 2.52
N THR A 84 -24.29 -5.41 3.26
CA THR A 84 -24.77 -4.11 2.76
C THR A 84 -24.52 -2.98 3.77
N GLY A 85 -24.43 -1.74 3.30
CA GLY A 85 -24.31 -0.57 4.18
C GLY A 85 -23.08 -0.61 5.10
N HIS A 86 -23.31 -0.49 6.40
CA HIS A 86 -22.27 -0.48 7.44
C HIS A 86 -21.67 -1.87 7.73
N ASP A 87 -22.30 -2.94 7.25
CA ASP A 87 -21.77 -4.31 7.38
C ASP A 87 -20.65 -4.57 6.37
N THR A 88 -20.48 -3.70 5.38
CA THR A 88 -19.36 -3.81 4.44
C THR A 88 -18.03 -3.49 5.13
N LYS A 89 -17.00 -4.29 4.84
CA LYS A 89 -15.66 -4.17 5.46
C LYS A 89 -15.04 -2.78 5.34
N VAL A 90 -15.29 -2.08 4.23
CA VAL A 90 -14.83 -0.69 4.00
C VAL A 90 -15.40 0.25 5.07
N MET A 91 -16.71 0.15 5.32
CA MET A 91 -17.38 1.04 6.28
C MET A 91 -16.97 0.74 7.71
N GLN A 92 -16.73 -0.53 8.03
CA GLN A 92 -16.21 -0.92 9.35
C GLN A 92 -14.80 -0.38 9.62
N ASN A 93 -14.00 -0.11 8.58
CA ASN A 93 -12.67 0.49 8.69
C ASN A 93 -12.66 2.03 8.52
N SER A 94 -13.80 2.66 8.24
CA SER A 94 -13.86 4.11 8.03
C SER A 94 -13.85 4.88 9.36
N THR A 95 -13.05 5.94 9.44
CA THR A 95 -13.00 6.85 10.61
C THR A 95 -13.24 8.28 10.16
N ASP A 96 -14.03 9.04 10.91
CA ASP A 96 -14.32 10.43 10.60
C ASP A 96 -13.05 11.30 10.69
N PRO A 97 -12.79 12.18 9.70
CA PRO A 97 -11.57 12.98 9.67
C PRO A 97 -11.57 14.04 10.80
N PRO A 98 -10.51 14.12 11.62
CA PRO A 98 -10.42 15.13 12.67
C PRO A 98 -10.11 16.52 12.10
N SER A 99 -10.64 17.57 12.73
CA SER A 99 -10.28 18.96 12.42
C SER A 99 -8.85 19.28 12.92
N LYS A 100 -7.99 19.78 12.03
CA LYS A 100 -6.60 20.13 12.34
C LYS A 100 -6.47 21.64 12.61
N ARG A 101 -5.79 22.02 13.70
CA ARG A 101 -5.47 23.42 14.07
C ARG A 101 -3.99 23.59 14.35
N SER A 102 -3.39 24.68 13.90
CA SER A 102 -1.96 24.96 14.09
C SER A 102 -1.61 25.26 15.56
N LYS A 103 -0.36 24.97 15.94
CA LYS A 103 0.25 25.36 17.21
C LYS A 103 0.39 26.88 17.33
N VAL A 104 0.63 27.59 16.22
CA VAL A 104 0.68 29.06 16.18
C VAL A 104 -0.69 29.65 16.52
N GLU A 105 -1.77 29.10 15.97
CA GLU A 105 -3.15 29.50 16.34
C GLU A 105 -3.41 29.30 17.83
N LYS A 106 -3.07 28.13 18.37
CA LYS A 106 -3.23 27.85 19.80
C LYS A 106 -2.41 28.81 20.68
N ARG A 107 -1.23 29.25 20.22
CA ARG A 107 -0.41 30.23 20.93
C ARG A 107 -0.97 31.64 20.83
N MET A 108 -1.50 32.02 19.67
CA MET A 108 -2.19 33.29 19.46
C MET A 108 -3.42 33.41 20.36
N ASP A 109 -4.25 32.37 20.45
CA ASP A 109 -5.41 32.35 21.36
C ASP A 109 -4.96 32.62 22.81
N LYS A 110 -3.86 32.00 23.27
CA LYS A 110 -3.29 32.27 24.61
C LYS A 110 -2.84 33.72 24.80
N ILE A 111 -2.21 34.32 23.79
CA ILE A 111 -1.78 35.72 23.83
C ILE A 111 -3.01 36.64 23.89
N ILE A 112 -4.07 36.33 23.14
CA ILE A 112 -5.31 37.13 23.15
C ILE A 112 -6.00 37.04 24.50
N TYR A 113 -6.10 35.85 25.11
CA TYR A 113 -6.64 35.73 26.47
C TYR A 113 -5.82 36.53 27.48
N PHE A 114 -4.50 36.55 27.32
CA PHE A 114 -3.63 37.39 28.15
C PHE A 114 -3.89 38.89 27.93
N LEU A 115 -3.96 39.36 26.68
CA LEU A 115 -4.25 40.77 26.36
C LEU A 115 -5.64 41.20 26.84
N PHE A 116 -6.65 40.34 26.67
CA PHE A 116 -8.00 40.58 27.19
C PHE A 116 -8.01 40.70 28.72
N SER A 117 -7.23 39.86 29.41
CA SER A 117 -7.07 39.95 30.86
C SER A 117 -6.44 41.29 31.27
N VAL A 118 -5.36 41.70 30.61
CA VAL A 118 -4.71 43.00 30.85
C VAL A 118 -5.66 44.18 30.59
N LEU A 119 -6.40 44.14 29.48
CA LEU A 119 -7.43 45.13 29.13
C LEU A 119 -8.49 45.24 30.25
N PHE A 120 -8.99 44.11 30.72
CA PHE A 120 -9.97 44.05 31.80
C PHE A 120 -9.41 44.69 33.08
N PHE A 121 -8.18 44.34 33.47
CA PHE A 121 -7.54 44.89 34.67
C PHE A 121 -7.30 46.41 34.59
N ILE A 122 -6.78 46.91 33.46
CA ILE A 122 -6.56 48.36 33.28
C ILE A 122 -7.89 49.12 33.34
N SER A 123 -8.92 48.60 32.67
CA SER A 123 -10.26 49.20 32.66
C SER A 123 -10.90 49.18 34.05
N PHE A 124 -10.72 48.08 34.78
CA PHE A 124 -11.23 47.90 36.13
C PHE A 124 -10.56 48.83 37.14
N ILE A 125 -9.23 48.89 37.15
CA ILE A 125 -8.46 49.79 38.02
C ILE A 125 -8.79 51.26 37.68
N GLY A 126 -8.84 51.61 36.39
CA GLY A 126 -9.22 52.95 35.95
C GLY A 126 -10.63 53.35 36.37
N SER A 127 -11.58 52.41 36.31
CA SER A 127 -12.96 52.61 36.80
C SER A 127 -13.02 52.83 38.31
N ILE A 128 -12.23 52.09 39.10
CA ILE A 128 -12.15 52.30 40.55
C ILE A 128 -11.63 53.71 40.86
N PHE A 129 -10.51 54.12 40.26
CA PHE A 129 -9.95 55.46 40.46
C PHE A 129 -10.93 56.55 40.01
N PHE A 130 -11.60 56.36 38.88
CA PHE A 130 -12.62 57.29 38.40
C PHE A 130 -13.81 57.38 39.37
N GLY A 131 -14.27 56.26 39.91
CA GLY A 131 -15.35 56.21 40.91
C GLY A 131 -14.99 56.96 42.19
N ILE A 132 -13.77 56.75 42.71
CA ILE A 132 -13.26 57.45 43.90
C ILE A 132 -13.18 58.95 43.61
N ALA A 133 -12.52 59.36 42.53
CA ALA A 133 -12.38 60.77 42.18
C ALA A 133 -13.74 61.46 41.96
N THR A 134 -14.71 60.76 41.35
CA THR A 134 -16.07 61.30 41.14
C THR A 134 -16.86 61.44 42.44
N SER A 135 -16.59 60.57 43.43
CA SER A 135 -17.19 60.67 44.77
C SER A 135 -16.61 61.83 45.59
N GLU A 136 -15.29 62.08 45.46
CA GLU A 136 -14.58 63.17 46.14
C GLU A 136 -14.83 64.55 45.52
N ASP A 137 -15.33 64.61 44.29
CA ASP A 137 -15.64 65.89 43.63
C ASP A 137 -16.82 66.65 44.29
N LEU A 138 -17.54 66.02 45.22
CA LEU A 138 -18.64 66.58 46.02
C LEU A 138 -18.22 66.76 47.49
N GLU A 139 -17.73 67.94 47.88
CA GLU A 139 -17.32 68.26 49.26
C GLU A 139 -18.29 69.29 49.87
N ASN A 140 -19.01 68.93 50.95
CA ASN A 140 -19.96 69.80 51.65
C ASN A 140 -21.04 70.47 50.76
N GLY A 141 -21.44 69.80 49.67
CA GLY A 141 -22.44 70.33 48.72
C GLY A 141 -21.90 71.35 47.72
N VAL A 142 -20.59 71.65 47.75
CA VAL A 142 -19.90 72.52 46.79
C VAL A 142 -18.95 71.66 45.96
N MET A 143 -19.07 71.73 44.64
CA MET A 143 -18.33 70.87 43.71
C MET A 143 -16.93 71.45 43.43
N LYS A 144 -15.88 70.63 43.54
CA LYS A 144 -14.48 71.05 43.30
C LYS A 144 -14.24 71.47 41.84
N ARG A 145 -14.93 70.83 40.89
CA ARG A 145 -14.82 71.08 39.44
C ARG A 145 -16.05 71.80 38.89
N TRP A 146 -16.22 73.06 39.29
CA TRP A 146 -17.39 73.90 38.96
C TRP A 146 -17.66 74.08 37.45
N TYR A 147 -16.64 73.93 36.59
CA TYR A 147 -16.75 74.09 35.14
C TYR A 147 -17.43 72.90 34.43
N LEU A 148 -17.61 71.75 35.10
CA LEU A 148 -18.25 70.54 34.54
C LEU A 148 -19.79 70.54 34.64
N ARG A 149 -20.40 71.67 35.05
CA ARG A 149 -21.86 71.90 35.15
C ARG A 149 -22.66 70.71 35.72
N PRO A 150 -22.54 70.44 37.03
CA PRO A 150 -23.23 69.32 37.67
C PRO A 150 -24.75 69.49 37.81
N ASP A 151 -25.30 70.65 37.45
CA ASP A 151 -26.74 70.92 37.45
C ASP A 151 -27.48 70.21 36.30
N ASP A 152 -26.74 69.73 35.28
CA ASP A 152 -27.24 68.96 34.13
C ASP A 152 -26.40 67.66 33.96
N THR A 153 -26.27 66.87 35.04
CA THR A 153 -25.44 65.65 35.02
C THR A 153 -26.05 64.56 34.15
N THR A 154 -25.29 64.11 33.16
CA THR A 154 -25.57 62.87 32.44
C THR A 154 -25.27 61.65 33.35
N ILE A 155 -25.88 60.50 33.05
CA ILE A 155 -25.71 59.26 33.83
C ILE A 155 -24.22 58.83 33.93
N TYR A 156 -23.38 59.29 33.00
CA TYR A 156 -21.95 59.00 32.90
C TYR A 156 -21.08 59.74 33.94
N TYR A 157 -21.57 60.86 34.50
CA TYR A 157 -20.83 61.65 35.49
C TYR A 157 -21.80 62.18 36.55
N ASN A 158 -22.19 61.30 37.49
CA ASN A 158 -23.07 61.64 38.59
C ASN A 158 -22.40 61.36 39.96
N PRO A 159 -21.98 62.41 40.70
CA PRO A 159 -21.33 62.28 42.00
C PRO A 159 -22.20 61.58 43.05
N LYS A 160 -23.53 61.76 42.99
CA LYS A 160 -24.48 61.12 43.93
C LYS A 160 -24.65 59.62 43.65
N LYS A 161 -24.29 59.15 42.45
CA LYS A 161 -24.38 57.76 42.00
C LYS A 161 -23.00 57.29 41.48
N ALA A 162 -21.94 57.58 42.24
CA ALA A 162 -20.56 57.27 41.86
C ALA A 162 -20.32 55.79 41.45
N PRO A 163 -20.93 54.76 42.08
CA PRO A 163 -20.77 53.37 41.63
C PRO A 163 -21.32 53.10 40.22
N ILE A 164 -22.43 53.75 39.85
CA ILE A 164 -23.04 53.62 38.53
C ILE A 164 -22.20 54.35 37.48
N ALA A 165 -21.70 55.54 37.82
CA ALA A 165 -20.76 56.28 36.96
C ALA A 165 -19.45 55.50 36.74
N ALA A 166 -18.91 54.85 37.79
CA ALA A 166 -17.74 53.98 37.69
C ALA A 166 -18.00 52.76 36.78
N MET A 167 -19.15 52.09 36.93
CA MET A 167 -19.52 50.96 36.06
C MET A 167 -19.66 51.37 34.59
N LEU A 168 -20.27 52.52 34.32
CA LEU A 168 -20.36 53.04 32.95
C LEU A 168 -18.97 53.42 32.41
N HIS A 169 -18.13 54.05 33.23
CA HIS A 169 -16.74 54.34 32.89
C HIS A 169 -15.94 53.06 32.60
N PHE A 170 -16.18 51.97 33.33
CA PHE A 170 -15.57 50.67 33.06
C PHE A 170 -15.92 50.17 31.64
N LEU A 171 -17.21 50.22 31.27
CA LEU A 171 -17.66 49.83 29.93
C LEU A 171 -17.11 50.76 28.84
N THR A 172 -17.07 52.06 29.09
CA THR A 172 -16.48 53.05 28.18
C THR A 172 -14.97 52.84 28.01
N ALA A 173 -14.24 52.57 29.09
CA ALA A 173 -12.81 52.26 29.07
C ALA A 173 -12.52 50.96 28.33
N LEU A 174 -13.35 49.93 28.51
CA LEU A 174 -13.23 48.67 27.78
C LEU A 174 -13.42 48.89 26.27
N MET A 175 -14.41 49.71 25.86
CA MET A 175 -14.57 50.09 24.45
C MET A 175 -13.39 50.90 23.93
N LEU A 176 -12.91 51.89 24.69
CA LEU A 176 -11.80 52.76 24.30
C LEU A 176 -10.50 51.97 24.09
N TYR A 177 -10.22 51.01 24.96
CA TYR A 177 -9.02 50.18 24.91
C TYR A 177 -9.20 48.87 24.11
N SER A 178 -10.35 48.65 23.47
CA SER A 178 -10.62 47.46 22.65
C SER A 178 -9.60 47.24 21.52
N TYR A 179 -8.97 48.32 21.04
CA TYR A 179 -7.87 48.27 20.06
C TYR A 179 -6.61 47.53 20.55
N LEU A 180 -6.47 47.25 21.86
CA LEU A 180 -5.40 46.39 22.39
C LEU A 180 -5.51 44.94 21.90
N ILE A 181 -6.70 44.50 21.48
CA ILE A 181 -6.91 43.19 20.85
C ILE A 181 -6.92 43.42 19.34
N PRO A 182 -5.81 43.13 18.64
CA PRO A 182 -5.70 43.44 17.21
C PRO A 182 -6.53 42.44 16.41
N ILE A 183 -7.77 42.80 16.07
CA ILE A 183 -8.64 42.00 15.20
C ILE A 183 -7.98 41.78 13.83
N SER A 184 -7.20 42.76 13.37
CA SER A 184 -6.41 42.69 12.14
C SER A 184 -5.39 41.55 12.14
N LEU A 185 -4.89 41.11 13.29
CA LEU A 185 -3.88 40.05 13.38
C LEU A 185 -4.37 38.73 12.78
N TYR A 186 -5.61 38.33 13.08
CA TYR A 186 -6.19 37.11 12.51
C TYR A 186 -6.28 37.21 10.99
N VAL A 187 -6.82 38.32 10.49
CA VAL A 187 -7.00 38.52 9.04
C VAL A 187 -5.66 38.54 8.32
N SER A 188 -4.65 39.23 8.88
CA SER A 188 -3.32 39.29 8.29
C SER A 188 -2.65 37.92 8.25
N ILE A 189 -2.75 37.12 9.31
CA ILE A 189 -2.19 35.77 9.34
C ILE A 189 -2.89 34.87 8.32
N GLU A 190 -4.22 34.92 8.22
CA GLU A 190 -4.97 34.15 7.22
C GLU A 190 -4.56 34.51 5.79
N ILE A 191 -4.41 35.80 5.49
CA ILE A 191 -3.94 36.24 4.18
C ILE A 191 -2.53 35.71 3.89
N VAL A 192 -1.61 35.78 4.86
CA VAL A 192 -0.25 35.26 4.70
C VAL A 192 -0.27 33.76 4.44
N LYS A 193 -1.08 33.00 5.20
CA LYS A 193 -1.25 31.54 5.02
C LYS A 193 -1.75 31.20 3.61
N VAL A 194 -2.76 31.92 3.13
CA VAL A 194 -3.27 31.72 1.77
C VAL A 194 -2.21 32.02 0.72
N LEU A 195 -1.49 33.14 0.84
CA LEU A 195 -0.41 33.49 -0.10
C LEU A 195 0.72 32.45 -0.10
N GLN A 196 1.13 31.95 1.07
CA GLN A 196 2.12 30.87 1.18
C GLN A 196 1.65 29.59 0.47
N SER A 197 0.37 29.22 0.60
CA SER A 197 -0.17 28.06 -0.11
C SER A 197 -0.13 28.22 -1.63
N ILE A 198 -0.32 29.43 -2.15
CA ILE A 198 -0.21 29.74 -3.57
C ILE A 198 1.25 29.61 -4.04
N PHE A 199 2.22 30.06 -3.24
CA PHE A 199 3.63 29.90 -3.58
C PHE A 199 4.08 28.44 -3.63
N VAL A 200 3.63 27.61 -2.69
CA VAL A 200 3.89 26.16 -2.73
C VAL A 200 3.32 25.54 -4.01
N ASN A 201 2.14 25.96 -4.44
CA ASN A 201 1.50 25.41 -5.65
C ASN A 201 2.16 25.87 -6.96
N HIS A 202 2.92 26.97 -6.94
CA HIS A 202 3.57 27.55 -8.11
C HIS A 202 5.10 27.33 -8.14
N ASP A 203 5.60 26.40 -7.33
CA ASP A 203 7.03 26.06 -7.32
C ASP A 203 7.35 25.00 -8.38
N VAL A 204 8.22 25.37 -9.33
CA VAL A 204 8.69 24.46 -10.40
C VAL A 204 9.60 23.36 -9.86
N HIS A 205 10.29 23.57 -8.73
CA HIS A 205 11.15 22.54 -8.14
C HIS A 205 10.37 21.43 -7.45
N MET A 206 9.09 21.67 -7.13
CA MET A 206 8.18 20.67 -6.56
C MET A 206 7.19 20.14 -7.60
N TYR A 207 7.52 20.26 -8.89
CA TYR A 207 6.75 19.72 -10.00
C TYR A 207 7.29 18.34 -10.42
N TYR A 208 6.39 17.37 -10.55
CA TYR A 208 6.73 16.03 -10.98
C TYR A 208 6.37 15.83 -12.46
N GLU A 209 7.41 15.69 -13.29
CA GLU A 209 7.31 15.69 -14.75
C GLU A 209 6.60 14.44 -15.31
N GLU A 210 6.85 13.25 -14.73
CA GLU A 210 6.35 11.99 -15.28
C GLU A 210 4.82 11.88 -15.26
N THR A 211 4.16 12.51 -14.27
CA THR A 211 2.69 12.49 -14.16
C THR A 211 2.03 13.84 -14.41
N ASP A 212 2.81 14.86 -14.80
CA ASP A 212 2.35 16.24 -15.00
C ASP A 212 1.60 16.77 -13.76
N GLN A 213 2.22 16.63 -12.58
CA GLN A 213 1.61 17.00 -11.31
C GLN A 213 2.44 18.02 -10.53
N PRO A 214 1.92 19.24 -10.29
CA PRO A 214 2.52 20.18 -9.37
C PRO A 214 2.20 19.83 -7.92
N ALA A 215 3.02 20.32 -6.98
CA ALA A 215 2.68 20.31 -5.57
C ALA A 215 1.34 21.01 -5.31
N ARG A 216 0.50 20.42 -4.45
CA ARG A 216 -0.82 20.96 -4.13
C ARG A 216 -1.07 21.00 -2.62
N ALA A 217 -1.04 22.20 -2.06
CA ALA A 217 -1.49 22.47 -0.70
C ALA A 217 -3.02 22.32 -0.60
N ARG A 218 -3.49 21.28 0.11
CA ARG A 218 -4.94 21.04 0.34
C ARG A 218 -5.53 21.92 1.44
N THR A 219 -4.69 22.40 2.35
CA THR A 219 -5.09 23.22 3.50
C THR A 219 -4.11 24.37 3.67
N SER A 220 -4.61 25.59 3.84
CA SER A 220 -3.79 26.79 4.11
C SER A 220 -3.34 26.88 5.58
N ASN A 221 -4.03 26.20 6.50
CA ASN A 221 -3.92 26.51 7.93
C ASN A 221 -2.66 25.97 8.63
N LEU A 222 -1.86 25.15 7.93
CA LEU A 222 -0.75 24.38 8.51
C LEU A 222 0.61 24.67 7.86
N ASN A 223 0.70 25.68 6.99
CA ASN A 223 1.91 25.95 6.22
C ASN A 223 3.12 26.22 7.12
N GLU A 224 2.91 26.93 8.23
CA GLU A 224 3.94 27.26 9.21
C GLU A 224 4.46 26.05 10.02
N GLU A 225 3.69 24.96 10.09
CA GLU A 225 4.08 23.75 10.82
C GLU A 225 5.10 22.93 10.03
N LEU A 226 5.17 23.09 8.71
CA LEU A 226 6.13 22.37 7.86
C LEU A 226 7.58 22.68 8.26
N GLY A 227 7.86 23.88 8.78
CA GLY A 227 9.16 24.26 9.32
C GLY A 227 9.42 23.81 10.77
N GLN A 228 8.46 23.14 11.41
CA GLN A 228 8.53 22.68 12.81
C GLN A 228 8.47 21.14 12.92
N VAL A 229 8.59 20.42 11.80
CA VAL A 229 8.57 18.97 11.77
C VAL A 229 9.85 18.42 12.40
N ASP A 230 9.70 17.68 13.50
CA ASP A 230 10.80 16.99 14.20
C ASP A 230 10.93 15.53 13.72
N THR A 231 9.79 14.86 13.52
CA THR A 231 9.72 13.46 13.13
C THR A 231 8.96 13.31 11.82
N ILE A 232 9.61 12.69 10.83
CA ILE A 232 8.97 12.26 9.58
C ILE A 232 8.66 10.78 9.70
N LEU A 233 7.37 10.46 9.72
CA LEU A 233 6.89 9.08 9.59
C LEU A 233 6.63 8.85 8.10
N SER A 234 7.49 8.08 7.46
CA SER A 234 7.32 7.71 6.05
C SER A 234 6.68 6.34 5.96
N ASP A 235 5.71 6.21 5.06
CA ASP A 235 5.33 4.90 4.57
C ASP A 235 6.45 4.35 3.68
N LYS A 236 6.59 3.03 3.60
CA LYS A 236 7.55 2.37 2.70
C LYS A 236 7.00 2.37 1.29
N THR A 237 5.82 1.79 1.11
CA THR A 237 5.26 1.49 -0.21
C THR A 237 4.65 2.75 -0.82
N GLY A 238 5.03 3.07 -2.06
CA GLY A 238 4.52 4.23 -2.77
C GLY A 238 5.08 5.59 -2.32
N THR A 239 5.87 5.63 -1.24
CA THR A 239 6.60 6.84 -0.81
C THR A 239 8.11 6.66 -0.95
N LEU A 240 8.70 5.64 -0.30
CA LEU A 240 10.13 5.36 -0.45
C LEU A 240 10.41 4.52 -1.70
N THR A 241 9.48 3.61 -2.04
CA THR A 241 9.62 2.74 -3.20
C THR A 241 8.62 3.09 -4.28
N CYS A 242 8.99 2.86 -5.55
CA CYS A 242 8.13 3.01 -6.71
C CYS A 242 7.13 1.86 -6.87
N ASN A 243 7.11 0.89 -5.95
CA ASN A 243 6.37 -0.37 -6.07
C ASN A 243 6.62 -1.08 -7.42
N SER A 244 7.86 -0.96 -7.92
CA SER A 244 8.29 -1.53 -9.19
C SER A 244 9.41 -2.51 -8.89
N MET A 245 9.11 -3.79 -9.03
CA MET A 245 10.04 -4.88 -8.76
C MET A 245 10.84 -5.20 -10.01
N GLU A 246 12.16 -5.24 -9.90
CA GLU A 246 13.06 -5.58 -11.00
C GLU A 246 13.83 -6.86 -10.68
N PHE A 247 13.81 -7.84 -11.59
CA PHE A 247 14.65 -9.03 -11.46
C PHE A 247 16.11 -8.68 -11.77
N VAL A 248 17.02 -8.83 -10.80
CA VAL A 248 18.41 -8.34 -10.92
C VAL A 248 19.45 -9.46 -10.93
N LYS A 249 19.35 -10.40 -9.98
CA LYS A 249 20.32 -11.49 -9.80
C LYS A 249 19.61 -12.80 -9.48
N CYS A 250 20.31 -13.91 -9.67
CA CYS A 250 19.86 -15.22 -9.20
C CYS A 250 21.05 -16.12 -8.85
N SER A 251 20.81 -17.18 -8.11
CA SER A 251 21.76 -18.26 -7.83
C SER A 251 21.13 -19.56 -8.25
N ILE A 252 21.71 -20.28 -9.21
CA ILE A 252 21.17 -21.55 -9.74
C ILE A 252 22.26 -22.61 -9.62
N ALA A 253 21.94 -23.75 -9.01
CA ALA A 253 22.91 -24.83 -8.76
C ALA A 253 24.24 -24.35 -8.13
N GLY A 254 24.15 -23.44 -7.15
CA GLY A 254 25.33 -22.89 -6.46
C GLY A 254 26.17 -21.90 -7.26
N ILE A 255 25.70 -21.41 -8.41
CA ILE A 255 26.37 -20.42 -9.27
C ILE A 255 25.56 -19.11 -9.27
N ALA A 256 26.21 -18.00 -8.95
CA ALA A 256 25.62 -16.67 -9.01
C ALA A 256 25.60 -16.12 -10.45
N TYR A 257 24.47 -15.56 -10.85
CA TYR A 257 24.23 -14.92 -12.13
C TYR A 257 23.59 -13.54 -11.96
N GLY A 258 23.86 -12.66 -12.93
CA GLY A 258 23.41 -11.28 -12.93
C GLY A 258 24.53 -10.31 -12.54
N ARG A 259 24.93 -9.47 -13.49
CA ARG A 259 25.92 -8.39 -13.31
C ARG A 259 25.26 -7.01 -13.15
N GLY A 260 23.94 -6.95 -13.04
CA GLY A 260 23.21 -5.71 -12.79
C GLY A 260 23.64 -5.10 -11.45
N ALA A 261 24.03 -3.83 -11.46
CA ALA A 261 24.35 -3.09 -10.24
C ALA A 261 23.15 -2.26 -9.78
N THR A 262 22.79 -2.40 -8.52
CA THR A 262 21.71 -1.64 -7.88
C THR A 262 22.16 -0.22 -7.56
N GLU A 263 21.23 0.70 -7.35
CA GLU A 263 21.57 2.07 -6.89
C GLU A 263 22.23 2.06 -5.51
N VAL A 264 21.81 1.13 -4.64
CA VAL A 264 22.38 0.93 -3.31
C VAL A 264 23.83 0.46 -3.39
N GLU A 265 24.13 -0.53 -4.23
CA GLU A 265 25.49 -1.01 -4.45
C GLU A 265 26.40 0.12 -4.98
N ARG A 266 25.89 0.94 -5.90
CA ARG A 266 26.61 2.13 -6.41
C ARG A 266 26.83 3.18 -5.33
N ALA A 267 25.83 3.48 -4.49
CA ALA A 267 25.96 4.45 -3.41
C ALA A 267 26.93 3.97 -2.33
N LEU A 268 26.91 2.68 -1.99
CA LEU A 268 27.87 2.06 -1.07
C LEU A 268 29.29 2.06 -1.63
N ALA A 269 29.44 1.77 -2.93
CA ALA A 269 30.74 1.89 -3.61
C ALA A 269 31.25 3.34 -3.56
N ARG A 270 30.42 4.35 -3.88
CA ARG A 270 30.79 5.77 -3.77
C ARG A 270 31.18 6.20 -2.35
N ARG A 271 30.59 5.60 -1.31
CA ARG A 271 30.95 5.89 0.09
C ARG A 271 32.23 5.18 0.53
N LYS A 272 32.51 3.99 0.00
CA LYS A 272 33.73 3.22 0.30
C LYS A 272 34.94 3.74 -0.48
N ASP A 273 34.75 4.18 -1.72
CA ASP A 273 35.81 4.67 -2.62
C ASP A 273 35.99 6.20 -2.56
N LEU A 274 36.41 6.68 -1.39
CA LEU A 274 37.17 7.93 -1.29
C LEU A 274 38.63 7.76 -1.79
N ASP A 275 39.05 6.55 -2.20
CA ASP A 275 40.36 6.24 -2.77
C ASP A 275 40.24 5.58 -4.16
N GLY A 276 40.12 6.45 -5.18
CA GLY A 276 40.27 6.23 -6.63
C GLY A 276 40.36 4.81 -7.21
N ASN A 277 39.30 4.39 -7.90
CA ASN A 277 39.30 3.98 -9.31
C ASN A 277 37.88 3.65 -9.77
N VAL A 278 37.30 4.47 -10.63
CA VAL A 278 35.99 4.21 -11.24
C VAL A 278 36.15 3.08 -12.25
N ALA A 279 35.81 1.86 -11.86
CA ALA A 279 35.33 0.89 -12.85
C ALA A 279 33.98 1.43 -13.33
N GLU A 280 33.91 1.89 -14.57
CA GLU A 280 32.65 2.23 -15.23
C GLU A 280 31.76 0.98 -15.23
N ILE A 281 30.90 0.86 -14.22
CA ILE A 281 29.77 -0.05 -14.26
C ILE A 281 28.88 0.50 -15.37
N SER A 282 28.93 -0.14 -16.53
CA SER A 282 28.23 0.28 -17.75
C SER A 282 26.78 0.69 -17.45
N GLU A 283 26.40 1.90 -17.88
CA GLU A 283 25.06 2.48 -17.79
C GLU A 283 24.04 1.82 -18.74
N ALA A 284 24.06 0.49 -18.84
CA ALA A 284 23.04 -0.23 -19.58
C ALA A 284 21.75 -0.20 -18.75
N LYS A 285 21.01 0.91 -18.78
CA LYS A 285 19.61 0.93 -18.37
C LYS A 285 18.89 -0.12 -19.22
N SER A 286 18.36 -1.15 -18.57
CA SER A 286 17.44 -2.05 -19.25
C SER A 286 16.23 -1.23 -19.70
N SER A 287 15.88 -1.35 -20.98
CA SER A 287 14.71 -0.67 -21.56
C SER A 287 13.39 -1.29 -21.11
N ILE A 288 13.44 -2.44 -20.43
CA ILE A 288 12.28 -3.28 -20.10
C ILE A 288 11.93 -3.09 -18.63
N LYS A 289 10.72 -2.56 -18.39
CA LYS A 289 10.17 -2.39 -17.04
C LYS A 289 10.10 -3.76 -16.34
N GLY A 290 10.63 -3.83 -15.12
CA GLY A 290 10.60 -5.04 -14.28
C GLY A 290 11.75 -6.04 -14.53
N PHE A 291 12.70 -5.71 -15.40
CA PHE A 291 13.83 -6.58 -15.71
C PHE A 291 15.13 -5.77 -15.72
N ASN A 292 16.06 -6.08 -14.81
CA ASN A 292 17.38 -5.45 -14.73
C ASN A 292 18.47 -6.52 -14.54
N PHE A 293 18.34 -7.61 -15.29
CA PHE A 293 19.26 -8.73 -15.26
C PHE A 293 20.10 -8.75 -16.52
N MET A 294 21.42 -8.77 -16.33
CA MET A 294 22.40 -8.81 -17.42
C MET A 294 23.44 -9.88 -17.12
N ASP A 295 23.43 -10.97 -17.87
CA ASP A 295 24.46 -12.01 -17.79
C ASP A 295 24.59 -12.73 -19.13
N GLU A 296 25.72 -12.55 -19.81
CA GLU A 296 26.01 -13.14 -21.12
C GLU A 296 25.95 -14.68 -21.11
N ARG A 297 26.15 -15.31 -19.94
CA ARG A 297 26.17 -16.76 -19.77
C ARG A 297 24.79 -17.40 -19.96
N ILE A 298 23.73 -16.74 -19.49
CA ILE A 298 22.37 -17.29 -19.51
C ILE A 298 21.52 -16.64 -20.63
N MET A 299 21.73 -15.35 -20.88
CA MET A 299 20.96 -14.58 -21.86
C MET A 299 21.09 -15.12 -23.29
N ASN A 300 20.14 -14.78 -24.16
CA ASN A 300 20.14 -15.13 -25.59
C ASN A 300 20.26 -16.65 -25.86
N GLY A 301 19.71 -17.48 -24.98
CA GLY A 301 19.75 -18.94 -25.12
C GLY A 301 21.11 -19.58 -24.79
N ASN A 302 22.08 -18.81 -24.27
CA ASN A 302 23.39 -19.35 -23.88
C ASN A 302 23.30 -20.28 -22.65
N TRP A 303 22.22 -20.23 -21.88
CA TRP A 303 21.97 -21.10 -20.73
C TRP A 303 22.10 -22.61 -21.04
N VAL A 304 21.96 -23.00 -22.31
CA VAL A 304 22.10 -24.40 -22.77
C VAL A 304 23.55 -24.87 -22.74
N LYS A 305 24.52 -23.95 -22.86
CA LYS A 305 25.95 -24.25 -22.84
C LYS A 305 26.50 -24.40 -21.43
N GLU A 306 25.73 -23.98 -20.42
CA GLU A 306 26.15 -24.07 -19.03
C GLU A 306 26.11 -25.52 -18.51
N PRO A 307 27.00 -25.91 -17.58
CA PRO A 307 27.12 -27.29 -17.10
C PRO A 307 25.83 -27.84 -16.49
N HIS A 308 24.98 -26.96 -15.95
CA HIS A 308 23.73 -27.29 -15.27
C HIS A 308 22.48 -26.81 -16.05
N ALA A 309 22.52 -26.88 -17.38
CA ALA A 309 21.43 -26.44 -18.26
C ALA A 309 20.04 -27.00 -17.88
N ASN A 310 19.94 -28.27 -17.44
CA ASN A 310 18.67 -28.87 -16.99
C ASN A 310 18.10 -28.17 -15.73
N VAL A 311 18.96 -27.82 -14.77
CA VAL A 311 18.53 -27.12 -13.54
C VAL A 311 18.11 -25.69 -13.88
N ILE A 312 18.83 -25.02 -14.78
CA ILE A 312 18.46 -23.68 -15.27
C ILE A 312 17.10 -23.72 -15.99
N GLN A 313 16.89 -24.74 -16.84
CA GLN A 313 15.61 -24.92 -17.53
C GLN A 313 14.45 -25.10 -16.53
N ASN A 314 14.61 -25.98 -15.55
CA ASN A 314 13.58 -26.21 -14.51
C ASN A 314 13.36 -24.97 -13.64
N PHE A 315 14.41 -24.22 -13.33
CA PHE A 315 14.32 -22.95 -12.61
C PHE A 315 13.48 -21.92 -13.39
N MET A 316 13.72 -21.76 -14.69
CA MET A 316 12.95 -20.82 -15.52
C MET A 316 11.52 -21.28 -15.75
N ARG A 317 11.30 -22.59 -15.95
CA ARG A 317 9.95 -23.18 -16.01
C ARG A 317 9.17 -22.94 -14.72
N LEU A 318 9.82 -23.08 -13.56
CA LEU A 318 9.19 -22.80 -12.27
C LEU A 318 8.74 -21.33 -12.20
N LEU A 319 9.60 -20.38 -12.58
CA LEU A 319 9.24 -18.96 -12.62
C LEU A 319 8.09 -18.65 -13.58
N ALA A 320 7.98 -19.38 -14.69
CA ALA A 320 6.93 -19.23 -15.70
C ALA A 320 5.61 -19.97 -15.38
N VAL A 321 5.56 -20.79 -14.32
CA VAL A 321 4.37 -21.60 -13.97
C VAL A 321 3.87 -21.32 -12.56
N CYS A 322 4.76 -21.14 -11.59
CA CYS A 322 4.43 -20.94 -10.18
C CYS A 322 4.06 -19.47 -9.87
N HIS A 323 2.94 -18.99 -10.40
CA HIS A 323 2.41 -17.63 -10.17
C HIS A 323 0.90 -17.58 -10.39
N THR A 324 0.26 -16.45 -10.06
CA THR A 324 -1.14 -16.14 -10.39
C THR A 324 -1.27 -15.08 -11.49
N ALA A 325 -0.16 -14.62 -12.07
CA ALA A 325 -0.16 -13.63 -13.16
C ALA A 325 -1.05 -14.03 -14.37
N ILE A 326 -1.68 -13.02 -14.95
CA ILE A 326 -2.55 -13.07 -16.13
C ILE A 326 -1.79 -12.46 -17.32
N PRO A 327 -1.71 -13.16 -18.46
CA PRO A 327 -1.11 -12.62 -19.67
C PRO A 327 -2.14 -11.80 -20.45
N GLU A 328 -1.78 -10.58 -20.81
CA GLU A 328 -2.50 -9.75 -21.76
C GLU A 328 -1.73 -9.77 -23.08
N VAL A 329 -2.36 -10.28 -24.14
CA VAL A 329 -1.75 -10.33 -25.47
C VAL A 329 -2.25 -9.15 -26.27
N ASP A 330 -1.33 -8.27 -26.64
CA ASP A 330 -1.65 -7.18 -27.57
C ASP A 330 -1.90 -7.77 -28.97
N GLU A 331 -3.11 -7.57 -29.49
CA GLU A 331 -3.54 -8.10 -30.79
C GLU A 331 -2.76 -7.48 -31.96
N GLU A 332 -2.23 -6.26 -31.82
CA GLU A 332 -1.53 -5.56 -32.90
C GLU A 332 -0.04 -5.90 -32.93
N THR A 333 0.61 -5.94 -31.75
CA THR A 333 2.06 -6.18 -31.67
C THR A 333 2.45 -7.63 -31.41
N GLY A 334 1.49 -8.45 -30.94
CA GLY A 334 1.74 -9.82 -30.50
C GLY A 334 2.58 -9.90 -29.22
N ASN A 335 2.86 -8.77 -28.55
CA ASN A 335 3.59 -8.74 -27.30
C ASN A 335 2.67 -9.12 -26.13
N VAL A 336 3.17 -9.99 -25.28
CA VAL A 336 2.50 -10.35 -24.01
C VAL A 336 2.94 -9.41 -22.89
N SER A 337 2.02 -8.64 -22.32
CA SER A 337 2.17 -7.99 -21.01
C SER A 337 1.62 -8.87 -19.89
N TYR A 338 2.07 -8.64 -18.67
CA TYR A 338 1.65 -9.44 -17.52
C TYR A 338 1.09 -8.55 -16.43
N GLU A 339 -0.08 -8.93 -15.93
CA GLU A 339 -0.66 -8.38 -14.72
C GLU A 339 -0.63 -9.43 -13.62
N ALA A 340 -0.10 -9.10 -12.46
CA ALA A 340 0.01 -10.04 -11.34
C ALA A 340 -0.41 -9.38 -10.04
N GLU A 341 -0.88 -10.18 -9.10
CA GLU A 341 -1.34 -9.69 -7.78
C GLU A 341 -0.18 -9.08 -6.99
N SER A 342 1.01 -9.68 -7.10
CA SER A 342 2.25 -9.16 -6.53
C SER A 342 3.19 -8.68 -7.64
N PRO A 343 3.86 -7.51 -7.46
CA PRO A 343 4.81 -7.03 -8.45
C PRO A 343 6.06 -7.94 -8.52
N ASP A 344 6.36 -8.70 -7.46
CA ASP A 344 7.44 -9.70 -7.46
C ASP A 344 7.16 -10.80 -8.49
N GLU A 345 5.90 -11.26 -8.58
CA GLU A 345 5.49 -12.27 -9.57
C GLU A 345 5.59 -11.73 -10.99
N ALA A 346 5.16 -10.49 -11.22
CA ALA A 346 5.30 -9.86 -12.52
C ALA A 346 6.77 -9.83 -12.95
N ALA A 347 7.70 -9.45 -12.05
CA ALA A 347 9.13 -9.45 -12.33
C ALA A 347 9.66 -10.85 -12.70
N PHE A 348 9.18 -11.90 -12.02
CA PHE A 348 9.55 -13.29 -12.33
C PHE A 348 9.10 -13.75 -13.71
N VAL A 349 7.84 -13.49 -14.06
CA VAL A 349 7.30 -13.90 -15.36
C VAL A 349 7.96 -13.11 -16.50
N ILE A 350 8.21 -11.81 -16.28
CA ILE A 350 8.97 -10.98 -17.23
C ILE A 350 10.39 -11.54 -17.40
N ALA A 351 11.07 -11.90 -16.31
CA ALA A 351 12.42 -12.47 -16.38
C ALA A 351 12.43 -13.81 -17.12
N ALA A 352 11.47 -14.70 -16.85
CA ALA A 352 11.31 -15.96 -17.58
C ALA A 352 11.11 -15.71 -19.09
N LYS A 353 10.24 -14.76 -19.46
CA LYS A 353 10.02 -14.35 -20.86
C LYS A 353 11.31 -13.89 -21.53
N GLN A 354 12.08 -13.00 -20.89
CA GLN A 354 13.34 -12.50 -21.45
C GLN A 354 14.41 -13.58 -21.63
N LEU A 355 14.34 -14.64 -20.83
CA LEU A 355 15.25 -15.79 -20.92
C LEU A 355 14.74 -16.92 -21.84
N GLY A 356 13.63 -16.67 -22.56
CA GLY A 356 13.10 -17.57 -23.58
C GLY A 356 12.02 -18.54 -23.09
N PHE A 357 11.43 -18.29 -21.93
CA PHE A 357 10.32 -19.04 -21.34
C PHE A 357 9.10 -18.12 -21.22
N GLU A 358 8.40 -17.92 -22.34
CA GLU A 358 7.28 -17.00 -22.45
C GLU A 358 5.97 -17.69 -22.05
N PHE A 359 5.43 -17.33 -20.89
CA PHE A 359 4.05 -17.63 -20.52
C PHE A 359 3.10 -16.76 -21.37
N TYR A 360 2.07 -17.34 -21.99
CA TYR A 360 1.19 -16.58 -22.90
C TYR A 360 -0.31 -16.81 -22.71
N GLU A 361 -0.72 -17.86 -22.02
CA GLU A 361 -2.14 -18.16 -21.82
C GLU A 361 -2.35 -18.94 -20.51
N ARG A 362 -3.40 -18.59 -19.77
CA ARG A 362 -3.83 -19.29 -18.56
C ARG A 362 -5.33 -19.41 -18.52
N THR A 363 -5.80 -20.61 -18.23
CA THR A 363 -7.20 -20.90 -17.89
C THR A 363 -7.28 -21.34 -16.42
N GLN A 364 -8.49 -21.64 -15.92
CA GLN A 364 -8.66 -22.21 -14.57
C GLN A 364 -7.93 -23.56 -14.39
N THR A 365 -7.71 -24.30 -15.48
CA THR A 365 -7.18 -25.68 -15.43
C THR A 365 -5.91 -25.89 -16.24
N THR A 366 -5.45 -24.89 -17.00
CA THR A 366 -4.26 -25.01 -17.86
C THR A 366 -3.38 -23.76 -17.83
N ILE A 367 -2.08 -23.96 -17.93
CA ILE A 367 -1.05 -22.92 -18.09
C ILE A 367 -0.24 -23.27 -19.33
N SER A 368 -0.22 -22.37 -20.31
CA SER A 368 0.47 -22.57 -21.59
C SER A 368 1.72 -21.68 -21.68
N LEU A 369 2.84 -22.29 -22.07
CA LEU A 369 4.12 -21.61 -22.22
C LEU A 369 4.80 -21.92 -23.54
N ARG A 370 5.61 -20.96 -24.00
CA ARG A 370 6.48 -21.05 -25.17
C ARG A 370 7.92 -21.09 -24.65
N GLU A 371 8.58 -22.22 -24.83
CA GLU A 371 9.99 -22.35 -24.47
C GLU A 371 10.87 -22.41 -25.73
N PHE A 372 12.00 -21.71 -25.68
CA PHE A 372 13.02 -21.86 -26.71
C PHE A 372 13.77 -23.18 -26.52
N ASN A 373 13.62 -24.11 -27.47
CA ASN A 373 14.37 -25.35 -27.45
C ASN A 373 15.66 -25.20 -28.28
N SER A 374 16.80 -25.21 -27.61
CA SER A 374 18.10 -25.05 -28.26
C SER A 374 18.55 -26.26 -29.09
N ILE A 375 17.93 -27.44 -28.93
CA ILE A 375 18.24 -28.63 -29.73
C ILE A 375 17.58 -28.50 -31.12
N THR A 376 16.35 -27.99 -31.17
CA THR A 376 15.60 -27.82 -32.43
C THR A 376 15.74 -26.42 -33.04
N GLY A 377 16.28 -25.46 -32.28
CA GLY A 377 16.38 -24.05 -32.67
C GLY A 377 15.01 -23.38 -32.86
N ARG A 378 13.94 -23.98 -32.29
CA ARG A 378 12.56 -23.54 -32.46
C ARG A 378 11.88 -23.37 -31.11
N THR A 379 10.95 -22.43 -31.07
CA THR A 379 10.05 -22.25 -29.93
C THR A 379 9.02 -23.38 -29.90
N ILE A 380 8.97 -24.12 -28.80
CA ILE A 380 8.02 -25.21 -28.56
C ILE A 380 6.93 -24.70 -27.62
N ARG A 381 5.68 -25.09 -27.87
CA ARG A 381 4.57 -24.85 -26.96
C ARG A 381 4.47 -26.02 -25.99
N ARG A 382 4.37 -25.71 -24.71
CA ARG A 382 4.05 -26.68 -23.65
C ARG A 382 2.78 -26.24 -22.93
N SER A 383 1.98 -27.22 -22.56
CA SER A 383 0.78 -27.02 -21.74
C SER A 383 0.88 -27.83 -20.45
N TYR A 384 0.70 -27.14 -19.33
CA TYR A 384 0.64 -27.73 -17.99
C TYR A 384 -0.81 -27.75 -17.53
N LYS A 385 -1.29 -28.90 -17.08
CA LYS A 385 -2.60 -28.99 -16.42
C LYS A 385 -2.45 -28.54 -14.97
N LEU A 386 -3.10 -27.46 -14.60
CA LEU A 386 -3.14 -26.91 -13.25
C LEU A 386 -4.12 -27.73 -12.40
N LEU A 387 -3.63 -28.28 -11.29
CA LEU A 387 -4.42 -29.12 -10.39
C LEU A 387 -4.80 -28.39 -9.11
N ASN A 388 -3.80 -27.84 -8.41
CA ASN A 388 -4.04 -27.01 -7.23
C ASN A 388 -3.06 -25.83 -7.20
N ILE A 389 -3.58 -24.69 -6.79
CA ILE A 389 -2.78 -23.55 -6.34
C ILE A 389 -2.83 -23.57 -4.81
N LEU A 390 -1.66 -23.68 -4.20
CA LEU A 390 -1.46 -23.47 -2.78
C LEU A 390 -1.04 -22.00 -2.65
N GLU A 391 -1.91 -21.15 -2.13
CA GLU A 391 -1.74 -19.68 -2.14
C GLU A 391 -0.81 -19.17 -1.06
N PHE A 392 -0.11 -18.08 -1.32
CA PHE A 392 0.72 -17.45 -0.30
C PHE A 392 -0.09 -17.12 0.97
N SER A 393 0.40 -17.56 2.12
CA SER A 393 -0.09 -17.13 3.43
C SER A 393 1.07 -16.58 4.24
N SER A 394 0.79 -15.58 5.08
CA SER A 394 1.80 -14.97 5.95
C SER A 394 2.38 -15.95 6.96
N ALA A 395 1.63 -16.99 7.34
CA ALA A 395 2.07 -18.03 8.26
C ALA A 395 3.13 -18.93 7.59
N ARG A 396 2.82 -19.50 6.42
CA ARG A 396 3.72 -20.39 5.66
C ARG A 396 4.81 -19.68 4.83
N LYS A 397 4.64 -18.41 4.50
CA LYS A 397 5.58 -17.55 3.72
C LYS A 397 6.03 -18.12 2.36
N ARG A 398 5.24 -19.04 1.79
CA ARG A 398 5.52 -19.71 0.53
C ARG A 398 4.28 -19.82 -0.32
N MET A 399 4.46 -19.98 -1.62
CA MET A 399 3.42 -20.31 -2.58
C MET A 399 3.85 -21.52 -3.39
N SER A 400 2.92 -22.41 -3.67
CA SER A 400 3.23 -23.62 -4.43
C SER A 400 2.12 -23.93 -5.42
N VAL A 401 2.47 -24.60 -6.51
CA VAL A 401 1.52 -25.01 -7.53
C VAL A 401 1.77 -26.47 -7.86
N ILE A 402 0.69 -27.25 -7.92
CA ILE A 402 0.73 -28.63 -8.37
C ILE A 402 0.23 -28.66 -9.81
N VAL A 403 1.09 -29.13 -10.72
CA VAL A 403 0.79 -29.22 -12.15
C VAL A 403 1.09 -30.62 -12.68
N ARG A 404 0.40 -31.00 -13.75
CA ARG A 404 0.72 -32.17 -14.56
C ARG A 404 1.30 -31.73 -15.90
N ASP A 405 2.50 -32.19 -16.23
CA ASP A 405 3.16 -31.92 -17.52
C ASP A 405 2.52 -32.77 -18.64
N GLU A 406 2.87 -32.49 -19.90
CA GLU A 406 2.43 -33.22 -21.09
C GLU A 406 2.86 -34.70 -21.08
N GLU A 407 3.95 -35.00 -20.37
CA GLU A 407 4.44 -36.37 -20.13
C GLU A 407 3.61 -37.14 -19.08
N GLY A 408 2.63 -36.49 -18.44
CA GLY A 408 1.79 -37.07 -17.40
C GLY A 408 2.40 -37.04 -16.00
N LYS A 409 3.59 -36.47 -15.82
CA LYS A 409 4.26 -36.36 -14.52
C LYS A 409 3.63 -35.27 -13.65
N LEU A 410 3.43 -35.57 -12.37
CA LEU A 410 2.98 -34.60 -11.37
C LEU A 410 4.17 -33.86 -10.77
N LEU A 411 4.11 -32.54 -10.80
CA LEU A 411 5.15 -31.65 -10.32
C LEU A 411 4.58 -30.70 -9.28
N LEU A 412 5.17 -30.71 -8.09
CA LEU A 412 4.98 -29.69 -7.07
C LEU A 412 6.09 -28.63 -7.25
N LEU A 413 5.69 -27.42 -7.58
CA LEU A 413 6.58 -26.27 -7.78
C LEU A 413 6.38 -25.28 -6.64
N SER A 414 7.42 -24.96 -5.88
CA SER A 414 7.34 -24.10 -4.70
C SER A 414 8.29 -22.91 -4.78
N LYS A 415 7.79 -21.73 -4.37
CA LYS A 415 8.54 -20.49 -4.19
C LYS A 415 8.41 -19.99 -2.75
N GLY A 416 9.53 -19.65 -2.12
CA GLY A 416 9.59 -19.26 -0.71
C GLY A 416 9.81 -20.44 0.26
N ALA A 417 10.42 -21.54 -0.20
CA ALA A 417 10.65 -22.71 0.64
C ALA A 417 11.73 -22.47 1.71
N ASP A 418 11.45 -22.85 2.96
CA ASP A 418 12.42 -22.85 4.06
C ASP A 418 13.14 -24.21 4.12
N ARG A 419 14.28 -24.36 3.42
CA ARG A 419 15.07 -25.60 3.49
C ARG A 419 16.58 -25.37 3.59
N GLU A 420 17.27 -26.39 4.09
CA GLU A 420 18.72 -26.42 4.19
C GLU A 420 19.36 -26.21 2.82
N PHE A 421 20.09 -25.10 2.74
CA PHE A 421 20.73 -24.63 1.52
C PHE A 421 22.03 -25.38 1.26
N GLU A 422 22.33 -25.57 -0.02
CA GLU A 422 23.72 -25.75 -0.43
C GLU A 422 24.53 -24.51 0.04
N GLU A 423 25.69 -24.73 0.68
CA GLU A 423 26.45 -23.65 1.36
C GLU A 423 26.69 -22.43 0.46
N LYS A 424 26.96 -22.66 -0.83
CA LYS A 424 27.17 -21.59 -1.83
C LYS A 424 25.91 -20.76 -2.07
N THR A 425 24.76 -21.40 -2.25
CA THR A 425 23.49 -20.69 -2.48
C THR A 425 23.12 -19.86 -1.24
N LYS A 426 23.41 -20.37 -0.03
CA LYS A 426 23.23 -19.62 1.21
C LYS A 426 24.09 -18.36 1.27
N GLN A 427 25.35 -18.47 0.85
CA GLN A 427 26.26 -17.33 0.79
C GLN A 427 25.71 -16.26 -0.17
N HIS A 428 25.29 -16.63 -1.38
CA HIS A 428 24.72 -15.69 -2.33
C HIS A 428 23.43 -15.03 -1.80
N ILE A 429 22.55 -15.78 -1.13
CA ILE A 429 21.33 -15.22 -0.51
C ILE A 429 21.70 -14.14 0.51
N ASN A 430 22.69 -14.39 1.37
CA ASN A 430 23.13 -13.40 2.35
C ASN A 430 23.72 -12.15 1.67
N GLU A 431 24.55 -12.33 0.64
CA GLU A 431 25.11 -11.22 -0.14
C GLU A 431 24.02 -10.38 -0.82
N TYR A 432 22.99 -11.04 -1.36
CA TYR A 432 21.84 -10.37 -1.97
C TYR A 432 20.98 -9.63 -0.94
N ALA A 433 20.76 -10.22 0.23
CA ALA A 433 20.04 -9.59 1.33
C ALA A 433 20.79 -8.36 1.87
N ASP A 434 22.12 -8.45 2.01
CA ASP A 434 22.99 -7.32 2.40
C ASP A 434 22.96 -6.18 1.37
N ALA A 435 22.76 -6.50 0.09
CA ALA A 435 22.54 -5.53 -0.98
C ALA A 435 21.10 -4.94 -1.01
N GLY A 436 20.22 -5.37 -0.11
CA GLY A 436 18.83 -4.91 -0.02
C GLY A 436 17.88 -5.58 -1.02
N LEU A 437 18.30 -6.68 -1.67
CA LEU A 437 17.47 -7.43 -2.59
C LEU A 437 16.55 -8.38 -1.83
N ARG A 438 15.31 -8.52 -2.32
CA ARG A 438 14.37 -9.53 -1.85
C ARG A 438 14.73 -10.87 -2.47
N THR A 439 15.09 -11.84 -1.64
CA THR A 439 15.46 -13.17 -2.11
C THR A 439 14.33 -14.17 -1.95
N LEU A 440 14.05 -14.97 -2.98
CA LEU A 440 13.09 -16.07 -2.90
C LEU A 440 13.72 -17.38 -3.36
N ILE A 441 13.44 -18.45 -2.63
CA ILE A 441 14.01 -19.77 -2.88
C ILE A 441 13.04 -20.56 -3.74
N LEU A 442 13.57 -21.21 -4.78
CA LEU A 442 12.78 -22.02 -5.71
C LEU A 442 13.15 -23.49 -5.53
N ALA A 443 12.13 -24.32 -5.37
CA ALA A 443 12.30 -25.75 -5.19
C ALA A 443 11.17 -26.51 -5.88
N TYR A 444 11.43 -27.76 -6.25
CA TYR A 444 10.42 -28.61 -6.87
C TYR A 444 10.47 -30.04 -6.32
N ARG A 445 9.40 -30.80 -6.53
CA ARG A 445 9.32 -32.22 -6.22
C ARG A 445 8.42 -32.92 -7.23
N GLU A 446 8.82 -34.11 -7.67
CA GLU A 446 7.94 -35.01 -8.42
C GLU A 446 7.04 -35.76 -7.42
N LEU A 447 5.73 -35.76 -7.66
CA LEU A 447 4.74 -36.41 -6.81
C LEU A 447 4.27 -37.72 -7.42
N ASP A 448 3.94 -38.67 -6.55
CA ASP A 448 3.23 -39.88 -6.94
C ASP A 448 1.71 -39.61 -7.02
N GLU A 449 1.01 -40.27 -7.95
CA GLU A 449 -0.45 -40.11 -8.13
C GLU A 449 -1.22 -40.49 -6.85
N GLU A 450 -0.82 -41.57 -6.16
CA GLU A 450 -1.45 -42.02 -4.91
C GLU A 450 -1.28 -40.98 -3.78
N GLU A 451 -0.11 -40.34 -3.70
CA GLU A 451 0.17 -39.29 -2.72
C GLU A 451 -0.70 -38.06 -2.98
N TYR A 452 -0.81 -37.65 -4.25
CA TYR A 452 -1.63 -36.51 -4.65
C TYR A 452 -3.12 -36.75 -4.38
N ASP A 453 -3.65 -37.93 -4.71
CA ASP A 453 -5.07 -38.25 -4.51
C ASP A 453 -5.44 -38.23 -3.01
N LEU A 454 -4.56 -38.77 -2.15
CA LEU A 454 -4.74 -38.71 -0.69
C LEU A 454 -4.72 -37.26 -0.20
N PHE A 455 -3.74 -36.48 -0.62
CA PHE A 455 -3.63 -35.06 -0.27
C PHE A 455 -4.86 -34.26 -0.70
N ASN A 456 -5.31 -34.43 -1.94
CA ASN A 456 -6.45 -33.67 -2.46
C ASN A 456 -7.74 -33.99 -1.70
N LYS A 457 -7.92 -35.26 -1.28
CA LYS A 457 -9.02 -35.67 -0.42
C LYS A 457 -8.94 -35.01 0.96
N GLU A 458 -7.80 -35.07 1.63
CA GLU A 458 -7.60 -34.41 2.94
C GLU A 458 -7.82 -32.89 2.84
N LEU A 459 -7.35 -32.26 1.76
CA LEU A 459 -7.51 -30.83 1.53
C LEU A 459 -8.97 -30.43 1.32
N MET A 460 -9.75 -31.21 0.55
CA MET A 460 -11.19 -30.96 0.35
C MET A 460 -11.95 -31.10 1.67
N GLU A 461 -11.67 -32.15 2.44
CA GLU A 461 -12.27 -32.36 3.76
C GLU A 461 -11.95 -31.18 4.70
N ALA A 462 -10.68 -30.75 4.78
CA ALA A 462 -10.27 -29.61 5.59
C ALA A 462 -10.94 -28.29 5.17
N LYS A 463 -11.04 -28.00 3.86
CA LYS A 463 -11.67 -26.78 3.36
C LYS A 463 -13.19 -26.73 3.61
N SER A 464 -13.84 -27.89 3.71
CA SER A 464 -15.30 -27.99 3.92
C SER A 464 -15.75 -27.63 5.34
N LEU A 465 -14.84 -27.68 6.31
CA LEU A 465 -15.12 -27.39 7.72
C LEU A 465 -15.52 -25.91 7.91
N VAL A 466 -16.55 -25.66 8.71
CA VAL A 466 -16.95 -24.31 9.14
C VAL A 466 -16.62 -24.17 10.63
N SER A 467 -15.33 -24.11 10.95
CA SER A 467 -14.82 -23.93 12.30
C SER A 467 -13.71 -22.87 12.31
N ALA A 468 -13.46 -22.28 13.49
CA ALA A 468 -12.38 -21.32 13.67
C ALA A 468 -10.99 -21.94 13.39
N ASP A 469 -10.85 -23.26 13.59
CA ASP A 469 -9.59 -23.99 13.42
C ASP A 469 -9.32 -24.41 11.96
N ARG A 470 -10.22 -24.08 11.02
CA ARG A 470 -10.09 -24.46 9.59
C ARG A 470 -8.75 -24.05 9.00
N GLU A 471 -8.31 -22.81 9.25
CA GLU A 471 -7.08 -22.30 8.66
C GLU A 471 -5.86 -23.12 9.10
N GLN A 472 -5.80 -23.49 10.39
CA GLN A 472 -4.72 -24.30 10.93
C GLN A 472 -4.72 -25.72 10.34
N ILE A 473 -5.88 -26.37 10.23
CA ILE A 473 -5.98 -27.73 9.67
C ILE A 473 -5.56 -27.72 8.19
N VAL A 474 -6.01 -26.73 7.42
CA VAL A 474 -5.60 -26.57 6.02
C VAL A 474 -4.08 -26.39 5.94
N GLU A 475 -3.49 -25.54 6.77
CA GLU A 475 -2.05 -25.31 6.81
C GLU A 475 -1.26 -26.60 7.13
N GLU A 476 -1.69 -27.39 8.10
CA GLU A 476 -1.06 -28.69 8.43
C GLU A 476 -1.09 -29.67 7.25
N VAL A 477 -2.18 -29.70 6.47
CA VAL A 477 -2.27 -30.54 5.26
C VAL A 477 -1.32 -30.03 4.17
N LEU A 478 -1.23 -28.72 3.98
CA LEU A 478 -0.30 -28.09 3.02
C LEU A 478 1.17 -28.37 3.37
N GLU A 479 1.53 -28.27 4.65
CA GLU A 479 2.90 -28.53 5.10
C GLU A 479 3.31 -29.99 4.93
N LYS A 480 2.37 -30.94 4.96
CA LYS A 480 2.68 -32.36 4.73
C LYS A 480 3.16 -32.62 3.31
N ILE A 481 2.50 -32.05 2.29
CA ILE A 481 2.86 -32.27 0.89
C ILE A 481 4.09 -31.45 0.48
N GLU A 482 4.35 -30.31 1.13
CA GLU A 482 5.51 -29.46 0.83
C GLU A 482 6.83 -29.96 1.47
N LYS A 483 6.89 -31.23 1.89
CA LYS A 483 8.11 -31.89 2.36
C LYS A 483 8.96 -32.39 1.20
N ASP A 484 10.24 -32.61 1.45
CA ASP A 484 11.17 -33.29 0.54
C ASP A 484 11.36 -32.63 -0.84
N LEU A 485 11.21 -31.31 -0.87
CA LEU A 485 11.51 -30.47 -2.02
C LEU A 485 13.02 -30.46 -2.34
N ILE A 486 13.32 -30.47 -3.63
CA ILE A 486 14.66 -30.38 -4.23
C ILE A 486 14.92 -28.92 -4.61
N LEU A 487 16.00 -28.33 -4.08
CA LEU A 487 16.40 -26.96 -4.35
C LEU A 487 16.86 -26.78 -5.81
N LEU A 488 16.29 -25.79 -6.51
CA LEU A 488 16.77 -25.35 -7.83
C LEU A 488 17.72 -24.17 -7.70
N GLY A 489 17.40 -23.23 -6.81
CA GLY A 489 18.16 -22.00 -6.64
C GLY A 489 17.41 -20.93 -5.86
N ALA A 490 17.90 -19.69 -5.97
CA ALA A 490 17.28 -18.51 -5.39
C ALA A 490 17.24 -17.35 -6.40
N THR A 491 16.21 -16.54 -6.34
CA THR A 491 16.08 -15.27 -7.07
C THR A 491 16.46 -14.11 -6.17
N ALA A 492 16.80 -12.96 -6.78
CA ALA A 492 17.01 -11.71 -6.08
C ALA A 492 16.37 -10.56 -6.88
N VAL A 493 15.38 -9.92 -6.27
CA VAL A 493 14.54 -8.88 -6.87
C VAL A 493 14.76 -7.58 -6.12
N GLU A 494 14.90 -6.48 -6.85
CA GLU A 494 15.02 -5.14 -6.29
C GLU A 494 13.65 -4.46 -6.27
N ASP A 495 13.25 -3.95 -5.11
CA ASP A 495 12.13 -3.01 -4.99
C ASP A 495 12.66 -1.61 -5.25
N LYS A 496 12.43 -1.10 -6.45
CA LYS A 496 13.04 0.14 -6.91
C LYS A 496 12.65 1.30 -5.99
N LEU A 497 13.65 2.01 -5.49
CA LEU A 497 13.47 3.22 -4.70
C LEU A 497 13.00 4.37 -5.59
N GLN A 498 12.30 5.34 -5.00
CA GLN A 498 12.10 6.62 -5.66
C GLN A 498 13.45 7.31 -5.86
N ILE A 499 13.56 8.10 -6.93
CA ILE A 499 14.76 8.87 -7.24
C ILE A 499 15.03 9.85 -6.08
N GLY A 500 16.25 9.81 -5.53
CA GLY A 500 16.66 10.61 -4.37
C GLY A 500 18.01 11.29 -4.51
#